data_AF-A0A920TWS7-F1
#
_entry.id   AF-A0A920TWS7-F1
#
_cell.length_a   1.000
_cell.length_b   1.000
_cell.length_c   1.000
_cell.angle_alpha   90.00
_cell.angle_beta   90.00
_cell.angle_gamma   90.00
#
_symmetry.space_group_name_H-M   'P 1'
#
loop_
_entity.id
_entity.type
_entity.pdbx_description
1 polymer ?
#
loop_
_entity_poly.entity_id
_entity_poly.type
_entity_poly.pdbx_seq_one_letter_code
_entity_poly.pdbx_strand_id
1 'polypeptide(L)'
;MESQKILIILLVNFKWMQTWEKKNLEVGDTTTLTVTVSGKGNIRGILLPEPDLKNLFKVYPDQPETHQTETGNQIAGKKIFKFALVPLKPGLTNLPIFSLFLF
;
A
#
# COMPACT_ATOMS: atom_id res chain seq x y z
N MET A 1 -5.47 6.00 23.86
CA MET A 1 -4.52 6.52 22.85
C MET A 1 -5.27 6.51 21.53
N GLU A 2 -5.85 7.65 21.18
CA GLU A 2 -6.73 7.81 20.02
C GLU A 2 -5.99 7.58 18.71
N SER A 3 -6.49 6.62 17.92
CA SER A 3 -6.14 6.53 16.50
C SER A 3 -6.96 7.60 15.77
N GLN A 4 -6.39 8.79 15.64
CA GLN A 4 -6.90 9.80 14.71
C GLN A 4 -6.75 9.24 13.28
N LYS A 5 -7.87 8.98 12.60
CA LYS A 5 -7.88 8.79 11.14
C LYS A 5 -8.86 9.78 10.52
N ILE A 6 -8.28 10.82 9.94
CA ILE A 6 -8.94 11.91 9.22
C ILE A 6 -9.53 11.36 7.91
N LEU A 7 -10.78 11.71 7.67
CA LEU A 7 -11.52 11.46 6.44
C LEU A 7 -10.98 12.39 5.33
N ILE A 8 -10.47 11.83 4.22
CA ILE A 8 -10.15 12.62 3.02
C ILE A 8 -11.08 12.21 1.88
N ILE A 9 -11.72 13.24 1.34
CA ILE A 9 -12.83 13.24 0.40
C ILE A 9 -12.33 12.78 -0.99
N LEU A 10 -13.03 11.81 -1.58
CA LEU A 10 -12.81 11.33 -2.96
C LEU A 10 -13.22 12.43 -3.96
N LEU A 11 -12.30 13.35 -4.28
CA LEU A 11 -12.45 14.23 -5.46
C LEU A 11 -11.92 13.57 -6.74
N VAL A 12 -11.31 12.38 -6.65
CA VAL A 12 -10.76 11.66 -7.80
C VAL A 12 -11.19 10.19 -7.75
N ASN A 13 -11.59 9.62 -8.89
CA ASN A 13 -12.07 8.24 -9.02
C ASN A 13 -10.94 7.20 -8.88
N PHE A 14 -10.29 7.14 -7.71
CA PHE A 14 -9.28 6.14 -7.38
C PHE A 14 -9.84 5.07 -6.43
N LYS A 15 -9.58 3.80 -6.76
CA LYS A 15 -9.84 2.62 -5.96
C LYS A 15 -8.54 2.11 -5.33
N TRP A 16 -8.70 1.54 -4.14
CA TRP A 16 -7.61 1.11 -3.26
C TRP A 16 -7.82 -0.34 -2.84
N MET A 17 -6.77 -1.15 -2.94
CA MET A 17 -6.81 -2.55 -2.49
C MET A 17 -5.48 -2.94 -1.82
N GLN A 18 -5.59 -3.57 -0.64
CA GLN A 18 -4.47 -4.10 0.13
C GLN A 18 -4.61 -5.62 0.23
N THR A 19 -3.55 -6.35 -0.13
CA THR A 19 -3.49 -7.81 0.00
C THR A 19 -2.21 -8.24 0.70
N TRP A 20 -2.33 -9.32 1.49
CA TRP A 20 -1.24 -9.97 2.21
C TRP A 20 -1.10 -11.39 1.68
N GLU A 21 0.12 -11.79 1.36
CA GLU A 21 0.38 -13.14 0.87
C GLU A 21 0.12 -14.21 1.93
N LYS A 22 0.52 -13.94 3.19
CA LYS A 22 0.28 -14.82 4.34
C LYS A 22 -0.14 -13.98 5.55
N LYS A 23 -1.03 -14.56 6.38
CA LYS A 23 -1.56 -13.91 7.60
C LYS A 23 -1.00 -14.49 8.89
N ASN A 24 -0.45 -15.70 8.85
CA ASN A 24 0.26 -16.34 9.95
C ASN A 24 1.73 -16.48 9.52
N LEU A 25 2.65 -15.99 10.34
CA LEU A 25 4.07 -15.91 10.06
C LEU A 25 4.86 -16.30 11.30
N GLU A 26 5.94 -17.03 11.11
CA GLU A 26 6.95 -17.25 12.12
C GLU A 26 7.98 -16.12 12.10
N VAL A 27 8.75 -15.97 13.19
CA VAL A 27 9.83 -14.98 13.22
C VAL A 27 10.90 -15.39 12.22
N GLY A 28 11.27 -14.46 11.34
CA GLY A 28 12.20 -14.73 10.24
C GLY A 28 11.52 -15.14 8.93
N ASP A 29 10.23 -15.46 8.93
CA ASP A 29 9.47 -15.64 7.68
C ASP A 29 9.40 -14.33 6.89
N THR A 30 9.15 -14.44 5.59
CA THR A 30 8.86 -13.28 4.74
C THR A 30 7.43 -13.35 4.23
N THR A 31 6.74 -12.21 4.23
CA THR A 31 5.47 -12.04 3.53
C THR A 31 5.51 -10.81 2.63
N THR A 32 4.64 -10.80 1.62
CA THR A 32 4.48 -9.65 0.72
C THR A 32 3.21 -8.88 1.05
N LEU A 33 3.35 -7.59 1.31
CA LEU A 33 2.26 -6.61 1.30
C LEU A 33 2.18 -6.01 -0.11
N THR A 34 1.03 -6.16 -0.76
CA THR A 34 0.75 -5.51 -2.04
C THR A 34 -0.31 -4.44 -1.87
N VAL A 35 0.02 -3.22 -2.29
CA VAL A 35 -0.90 -2.08 -2.35
C VAL A 35 -1.14 -1.72 -3.80
N THR A 36 -2.40 -1.80 -4.22
CA THR A 36 -2.83 -1.44 -5.58
C THR A 36 -3.64 -0.15 -5.53
N VAL A 37 -3.23 0.78 -6.38
CA VAL A 37 -3.92 2.04 -6.66
C VAL A 37 -4.41 2.00 -8.09
N SER A 38 -5.68 2.24 -8.35
CA SER A 38 -6.19 2.30 -9.73
C SER A 38 -7.22 3.40 -9.90
N GLY A 39 -7.27 4.06 -11.05
CA GLY A 39 -8.27 5.09 -11.29
C GLY A 39 -7.99 5.96 -12.50
N LYS A 40 -8.78 7.03 -12.62
CA LYS A 40 -8.68 8.02 -13.69
C LYS A 40 -7.78 9.18 -13.26
N GLY A 41 -6.87 9.60 -14.13
CA GLY A 41 -5.89 10.66 -13.88
C GLY A 41 -4.45 10.16 -13.95
N ASN A 42 -3.50 11.04 -13.62
CA ASN A 42 -2.08 10.73 -13.67
C ASN A 42 -1.68 9.77 -12.54
N ILE A 43 -1.59 8.47 -12.84
CA ILE A 43 -1.21 7.45 -11.85
C ILE A 43 0.30 7.45 -11.57
N ARG A 44 1.12 7.96 -12.50
CA ARG A 44 2.59 7.90 -12.41
C ARG A 44 3.11 8.69 -11.21
N GLY A 45 2.51 9.85 -10.94
CA GLY A 45 2.87 10.75 -9.84
C GLY A 45 2.47 10.27 -8.44
N ILE A 46 1.71 9.17 -8.33
CA ILE A 46 1.29 8.65 -7.02
C ILE A 46 2.50 8.09 -6.30
N LEU A 47 2.78 8.62 -5.11
CA LEU A 47 3.78 8.12 -4.19
C LEU A 47 3.08 7.44 -3.02
N LEU A 48 3.65 6.34 -2.54
CA LEU A 48 3.24 5.69 -1.31
C LEU A 48 4.46 5.65 -0.39
N PRO A 49 4.44 6.32 0.76
CA PRO A 49 5.53 6.22 1.73
C PRO A 49 5.64 4.79 2.25
N GLU A 50 6.82 4.44 2.77
CA GLU A 50 6.98 3.17 3.46
C GLU A 50 5.98 3.04 4.61
N PRO A 51 5.37 1.86 4.78
CA PRO A 51 4.42 1.62 5.85
C PRO A 51 5.07 1.73 7.23
N ASP A 52 4.53 2.58 8.11
CA ASP A 52 4.93 2.58 9.53
C ASP A 52 4.38 1.32 10.22
N LEU A 53 5.26 0.33 10.37
CA LEU A 53 4.98 -0.93 11.04
C LEU A 53 5.43 -0.96 12.50
N LYS A 54 5.69 0.20 13.13
CA LYS A 54 6.01 0.33 14.57
C LYS A 54 7.11 -0.61 15.06
N ASN A 55 8.13 -0.86 14.24
CA ASN A 55 9.22 -1.81 14.51
C ASN A 55 8.77 -3.28 14.73
N LEU A 56 7.60 -3.67 14.22
CA LEU A 56 7.13 -5.05 14.24
C LEU A 56 7.74 -5.87 13.09
N PHE A 57 8.12 -5.21 12.01
CA PHE A 57 8.68 -5.81 10.81
C PHE A 57 9.91 -5.04 10.33
N LYS A 58 10.86 -5.74 9.71
CA LYS A 58 11.75 -5.12 8.72
C LYS A 58 10.97 -4.95 7.42
N VAL A 59 11.12 -3.79 6.78
CA VAL A 59 10.42 -3.44 5.54
C VAL A 59 11.44 -3.31 4.43
N TYR A 60 11.16 -3.96 3.31
CA TYR A 60 11.96 -3.86 2.11
C TYR A 60 11.03 -3.48 0.95
N PRO A 61 11.03 -2.20 0.52
CA PRO A 61 10.21 -1.78 -0.61
C PRO A 61 10.78 -2.32 -1.93
N ASP A 62 9.89 -2.69 -2.84
CA ASP A 62 10.23 -3.02 -4.23
C ASP A 62 10.00 -1.82 -5.15
N GLN A 63 10.50 -1.88 -6.38
CA GLN A 63 10.21 -0.89 -7.40
C GLN A 63 8.73 -0.95 -7.81
N PRO A 64 7.97 0.16 -7.75
CA PRO A 64 6.56 0.14 -8.11
C PRO A 64 6.32 -0.16 -9.59
N GLU A 65 5.39 -1.08 -9.86
CA GLU A 65 4.91 -1.36 -11.21
C GLU A 65 3.83 -0.34 -11.59
N THR A 66 3.92 0.24 -12.79
CA THR A 66 2.96 1.24 -13.28
C THR A 66 2.42 0.85 -14.65
N HIS A 67 1.10 0.77 -14.74
CA HIS A 67 0.37 0.56 -16.00
C HIS A 67 -0.56 1.75 -16.22
N GLN A 68 -0.37 2.49 -17.31
CA GLN A 68 -1.22 3.62 -17.68
C GLN A 68 -1.65 3.47 -19.13
N THR A 69 -2.93 3.74 -19.38
CA THR A 69 -3.53 3.78 -20.71
C THR A 69 -4.09 5.17 -20.94
N GLU A 70 -3.91 5.67 -22.16
CA GLU A 70 -4.43 6.95 -22.62
C GLU A 70 -5.38 6.67 -23.79
N THR A 71 -6.62 7.16 -23.69
CA THR A 71 -7.64 6.98 -24.74
C THR A 71 -8.39 8.29 -24.92
N GLY A 72 -8.15 8.96 -26.04
CA GLY A 72 -8.60 10.34 -26.26
C GLY A 72 -8.05 11.26 -25.17
N ASN A 73 -8.92 12.01 -24.49
CA ASN A 73 -8.55 12.89 -23.38
C ASN A 73 -8.64 12.21 -22.00
N GLN A 74 -8.82 10.89 -21.95
CA GLN A 74 -8.92 10.15 -20.69
C GLN A 74 -7.62 9.41 -20.40
N ILE A 75 -7.04 9.69 -19.24
CA ILE A 75 -5.93 8.93 -18.66
C ILE A 75 -6.50 8.04 -17.57
N ALA A 76 -6.18 6.76 -17.59
CA ALA A 76 -6.47 5.84 -16.50
C ALA A 76 -5.29 4.89 -16.29
N GLY A 77 -5.13 4.40 -15.06
CA GLY A 77 -4.03 3.51 -14.77
C GLY A 77 -4.14 2.78 -13.46
N LYS A 78 -3.13 1.93 -13.23
CA LYS A 78 -2.91 1.15 -12.03
C LYS A 78 -1.44 1.28 -11.63
N LYS A 79 -1.17 1.57 -10.36
CA LYS A 79 0.17 1.53 -9.76
C LYS A 79 0.18 0.53 -8.61
N ILE A 80 1.17 -0.34 -8.60
CA ILE A 80 1.29 -1.45 -7.65
C ILE A 80 2.57 -1.24 -6.85
N PHE A 81 2.43 -1.19 -5.54
CA PHE A 81 3.52 -1.13 -4.58
C PHE A 81 3.62 -2.48 -3.89
N LYS A 82 4.84 -3.02 -3.78
CA LYS A 82 5.12 -4.27 -3.07
C LYS A 82 6.15 -4.01 -1.98
N PHE A 83 5.93 -4.63 -0.83
CA PHE A 83 6.86 -4.59 0.29
C PHE A 83 7.08 -6.01 0.80
N ALA A 84 8.34 -6.44 0.88
CA ALA A 84 8.69 -7.65 1.61
C ALA A 84 8.83 -7.30 3.10
N LEU A 85 8.17 -8.09 3.93
CA LEU A 85 8.02 -7.83 5.36
C LEU A 85 8.52 -9.04 6.14
N VAL A 86 9.46 -8.80 7.06
CA VAL A 86 10.05 -9.84 7.93
C VAL A 86 9.70 -9.54 9.38
N PRO A 87 8.89 -10.38 10.06
CA PRO A 87 8.54 -10.18 11.46
C PRO A 87 9.77 -10.18 12.37
N LEU A 88 9.83 -9.23 13.30
CA LEU A 88 10.94 -9.05 14.23
C LEU A 88 10.69 -9.71 15.60
N LYS A 89 9.43 -9.95 15.96
CA LYS A 89 9.04 -10.46 17.28
C LYS A 89 7.92 -11.48 17.15
N PRO A 90 7.91 -12.53 17.98
CA PRO A 90 6.80 -13.47 18.04
C PRO A 90 5.58 -12.82 18.72
N GLY A 91 4.38 -13.28 18.37
CA GLY A 91 3.12 -12.87 18.99
C GLY A 91 2.04 -12.51 17.99
N LEU A 92 0.78 -12.54 18.44
CA LEU A 92 -0.36 -12.07 17.64
C LEU A 92 -0.26 -10.54 17.51
N THR A 93 -0.06 -10.07 16.29
CA THR A 93 -0.08 -8.66 15.96
C THR A 93 -1.15 -8.41 14.91
N ASN A 94 -1.99 -7.39 15.15
CA ASN A 94 -2.91 -6.94 14.13
C ASN A 94 -2.10 -6.23 13.05
N LEU A 95 -2.15 -6.74 11.82
CA LEU A 95 -1.53 -6.10 10.67
C LEU A 95 -2.16 -4.72 10.48
N PRO A 96 -1.36 -3.65 10.35
CA PRO A 96 -1.92 -2.31 10.18
C PRO A 96 -2.59 -2.17 8.82
N ILE A 97 -3.69 -1.42 8.83
CA ILE A 97 -4.40 -0.97 7.63
C ILE A 97 -3.82 0.39 7.25
N PHE A 98 -3.30 0.50 6.04
CA PHE A 98 -2.68 1.73 5.54
C PHE A 98 -3.73 2.67 4.95
N SER A 99 -3.42 3.97 5.00
CA SER A 99 -4.22 5.03 4.39
C SER A 99 -3.32 5.75 3.40
N LEU A 100 -3.80 6.03 2.18
CA LEU A 100 -3.02 6.78 1.20
C LEU A 100 -3.37 8.27 1.25
N PHE A 101 -2.33 9.11 1.20
CA PHE A 101 -2.44 10.55 1.04
C PHE A 101 -2.25 10.92 -0.43
N LEU A 102 -3.32 11.39 -1.08
CA LEU A 102 -3.23 12.03 -2.38
C LEU A 102 -3.05 13.53 -2.11
N PHE A 103 -1.93 14.10 -2.57
CA PHE A 103 -1.67 15.54 -2.55
C PHE A 103 -2.17 16.18 -3.84
#